data_AF-A0A1X6Z9N9-F1
#
_entry.id   AF-A0A1X6Z9N9-F1
#
_cell.length_a   1.000
_cell.length_b   1.000
_cell.length_c   1.000
_cell.angle_alpha   90.00
_cell.angle_beta   90.00
_cell.angle_gamma   90.00
#
_symmetry.space_group_name_H-M   'P 1'
#
loop_
_entity.id
_entity.type
_entity.pdbx_description
1 polymer ?
#
loop_
_entity_poly.entity_id
_entity_poly.type
_entity_poly.pdbx_seq_one_letter_code
_entity_poly.pdbx_strand_id
1 'polypeptide(L)'
;MAISFATLQINRDPRDLFLILLFGVIGVAMRRFGFSRPAFLIGFVLQQNLEKSLYQTAQLYSLTDFLSRPIVLILLAVVLLILGASIKQQMTKIAGNPEEIDRIRQTRPTQLVLPALLAVFFAAALWMVKDLQPLGRMFPMVAGGVGLAACAVILLQLGRGAPSALEDSHVTGPRYSVSFWHTAAWLIAAVLSIACFGFFAGAALFMAAFLTVEARAKPWAVALGVVSIIGVYLFLTYQSGTFLPDGWVLSLNPWDYF
;
A
#
# COMPACT_ATOMS: atom_id res chain seq x y z
N MET A 1 15.48 0.66 -0.56
CA MET A 1 16.80 0.05 -0.33
C MET A 1 16.97 -0.41 1.11
N ALA A 2 17.14 0.46 2.12
CA ALA A 2 17.32 0.00 3.52
C ALA A 2 16.17 -0.88 4.07
N ILE A 3 14.91 -0.53 3.79
CA ILE A 3 13.74 -1.29 4.25
C ILE A 3 13.62 -2.65 3.53
N SER A 4 14.02 -2.72 2.25
CA SER A 4 14.04 -3.96 1.46
C SER A 4 15.15 -4.91 1.93
N PHE A 5 16.33 -4.38 2.31
CA PHE A 5 17.38 -5.19 2.90
C PHE A 5 16.99 -5.74 4.28
N ALA A 6 16.39 -4.91 5.14
CA ALA A 6 15.97 -5.34 6.48
C ALA A 6 14.91 -6.45 6.46
N THR A 7 13.97 -6.39 5.51
CA THR A 7 12.91 -7.40 5.34
C THR A 7 13.43 -8.71 4.74
N LEU A 8 14.30 -8.65 3.72
CA LEU A 8 14.94 -9.84 3.14
C LEU A 8 15.87 -10.56 4.15
N GLN A 9 16.36 -9.84 5.17
CA GLN A 9 17.27 -10.37 6.18
C GLN A 9 16.57 -11.07 7.34
N ILE A 10 15.28 -10.76 7.61
CA ILE A 10 14.56 -11.24 8.79
C ILE A 10 13.94 -12.63 8.61
N ASN A 11 13.23 -12.90 7.52
CA ASN A 11 12.63 -14.22 7.29
C ASN A 11 13.30 -15.02 6.16
N ARG A 12 14.09 -14.36 5.30
CA ARG A 12 14.63 -14.95 4.06
C ARG A 12 13.56 -15.62 3.19
N ASP A 13 12.29 -15.23 3.35
CA ASP A 13 11.18 -15.80 2.57
C ASP A 13 10.94 -14.92 1.33
N PRO A 14 11.01 -15.47 0.11
CA PRO A 14 10.62 -14.76 -1.11
C PRO A 14 9.19 -14.18 -1.08
N ARG A 15 8.31 -14.65 -0.20
CA ARG A 15 6.97 -14.07 0.05
C ARG A 15 7.01 -12.65 0.61
N ASP A 16 8.04 -12.28 1.37
CA ASP A 16 8.16 -10.93 1.92
C ASP A 16 8.37 -9.89 0.81
N LEU A 17 9.03 -10.28 -0.28
CA LEU A 17 9.20 -9.44 -1.45
C LEU A 17 7.87 -9.17 -2.16
N PHE A 18 6.97 -10.16 -2.18
CA PHE A 18 5.61 -9.98 -2.70
C PHE A 18 4.81 -9.01 -1.83
N LEU A 19 4.93 -9.08 -0.50
CA LEU A 19 4.28 -8.13 0.40
C LEU A 19 4.76 -6.69 0.17
N ILE A 20 6.07 -6.48 0.03
CA ILE A 20 6.64 -5.15 -0.24
C ILE A 20 6.14 -4.62 -1.59
N LEU A 21 6.08 -5.49 -2.61
CA LEU A 21 5.54 -5.11 -3.92
C LEU A 21 4.06 -4.73 -3.81
N LEU A 22 3.25 -5.53 -3.11
CA LEU A 22 1.83 -5.25 -2.89
C LEU A 22 1.63 -3.89 -2.22
N PHE A 23 2.33 -3.62 -1.11
CA PHE A 23 2.26 -2.33 -0.43
C PHE A 23 2.82 -1.17 -1.29
N GLY A 24 3.83 -1.44 -2.13
CA GLY A 24 4.34 -0.48 -3.10
C GLY A 24 3.30 -0.08 -4.16
N VAL A 25 2.61 -1.07 -4.74
CA VAL A 25 1.53 -0.87 -5.71
C VAL A 25 0.36 -0.12 -5.08
N ILE A 26 -0.04 -0.48 -3.86
CA ILE A 26 -1.08 0.23 -3.11
C ILE A 26 -0.66 1.68 -2.86
N GLY A 27 0.57 1.91 -2.38
CA GLY A 27 1.07 3.26 -2.10
C GLY A 27 1.14 4.15 -3.34
N VAL A 28 1.49 3.56 -4.49
CA VAL A 28 1.40 4.21 -5.80
C VAL A 28 -0.03 4.58 -6.16
N ALA A 29 -0.98 3.64 -6.02
CA ALA A 29 -2.37 3.88 -6.35
C ALA A 29 -2.96 4.99 -5.47
N MET A 30 -2.62 4.99 -4.18
CA MET A 30 -3.00 6.05 -3.25
C MET A 30 -2.45 7.42 -3.66
N ARG A 31 -1.18 7.48 -4.08
CA ARG A 31 -0.58 8.73 -4.59
C ARG A 31 -1.32 9.23 -5.83
N ARG A 32 -1.72 8.32 -6.72
CA ARG A 32 -2.42 8.69 -7.96
C ARG A 32 -3.78 9.34 -7.69
N PHE A 33 -4.58 8.73 -6.83
CA PHE A 33 -5.98 9.10 -6.56
C PHE A 33 -6.18 10.01 -5.34
N GLY A 34 -5.12 10.65 -4.81
CA GLY A 34 -5.25 11.61 -3.72
C GLY A 34 -5.48 11.02 -2.31
N PHE A 35 -5.36 9.70 -2.12
CA PHE A 35 -5.51 9.10 -0.80
C PHE A 35 -4.31 9.43 0.12
N SER A 36 -4.58 9.77 1.38
CA SER A 36 -3.56 10.12 2.36
C SER A 36 -2.74 8.90 2.80
N ARG A 37 -1.54 8.76 2.23
CA ARG A 37 -0.53 7.76 2.62
C ARG A 37 -0.15 7.87 4.11
N PRO A 38 0.11 9.07 4.68
CA PRO A 38 0.39 9.19 6.11
C PRO A 38 -0.76 8.71 6.99
N ALA A 39 -2.02 8.98 6.62
CA ALA A 39 -3.17 8.52 7.39
C ALA A 39 -3.27 7.00 7.44
N PHE A 40 -3.01 6.31 6.31
CA PHE A 40 -2.96 4.85 6.28
C PHE A 40 -1.85 4.30 7.18
N LEU A 41 -0.65 4.88 7.14
CA LEU A 41 0.45 4.46 8.00
C LEU A 41 0.16 4.70 9.48
N ILE A 42 -0.45 5.83 9.83
CA ILE A 42 -0.87 6.13 11.20
C ILE A 42 -1.89 5.08 11.69
N GLY A 43 -2.89 4.74 10.87
CA GLY A 43 -3.85 3.70 11.19
C GLY A 43 -3.19 2.32 11.39
N PHE A 44 -2.28 1.95 10.49
CA PHE A 44 -1.53 0.69 10.57
C PHE A 44 -0.69 0.58 11.85
N VAL A 45 0.02 1.64 12.23
CA VAL A 45 0.88 1.65 13.44
C VAL A 45 0.04 1.68 14.72
N LEU A 46 -1.08 2.39 14.72
CA LEU A 46 -1.92 2.55 15.92
C LEU A 46 -2.89 1.38 16.15
N GLN A 47 -3.13 0.52 15.15
CA GLN A 47 -4.12 -0.54 15.20
C GLN A 47 -4.05 -1.38 16.49
N GLN A 48 -2.85 -1.85 16.86
CA GLN A 48 -2.67 -2.72 18.02
C GLN A 48 -3.07 -2.04 19.34
N ASN A 49 -2.82 -0.74 19.46
CA ASN A 49 -3.19 0.02 20.65
C ASN A 49 -4.71 0.28 20.67
N LEU A 50 -5.29 0.63 19.52
CA LEU A 50 -6.74 0.84 19.38
C LEU A 50 -7.54 -0.43 19.72
N GLU A 51 -7.08 -1.59 19.27
CA GLU A 51 -7.71 -2.88 19.54
C GLU A 51 -7.70 -3.20 21.04
N LYS A 52 -6.54 -3.07 21.69
CA LYS A 52 -6.42 -3.27 23.14
C LYS A 52 -7.31 -2.32 23.94
N SER A 53 -7.29 -1.02 23.60
CA SER A 53 -8.11 -0.02 24.28
C SER A 53 -9.61 -0.24 24.07
N LEU A 54 -10.03 -0.70 22.88
CA LEU A 54 -11.42 -1.06 22.61
C LEU A 54 -11.84 -2.26 23.47
N TYR A 55 -11.01 -3.31 23.55
CA TYR A 55 -11.30 -4.47 24.38
C TYR A 55 -11.38 -4.15 25.88
N GLN A 56 -10.47 -3.34 26.38
CA GLN A 56 -10.51 -2.88 27.77
C GLN A 56 -11.80 -2.10 28.06
N THR A 57 -12.16 -1.19 27.16
CA THR A 57 -13.38 -0.37 27.34
C THR A 57 -14.64 -1.22 27.27
N ALA A 58 -14.72 -2.17 26.34
CA ALA A 58 -15.87 -3.05 26.17
C ALA A 58 -16.08 -4.04 27.34
N GLN A 59 -15.01 -4.39 28.06
CA GLN A 59 -15.09 -5.23 29.26
C GLN A 59 -15.47 -4.44 30.52
N LEU A 60 -15.06 -3.17 30.61
CA LEU A 60 -15.25 -2.33 31.80
C LEU A 60 -16.60 -1.60 31.81
N TYR A 61 -17.15 -1.27 30.65
CA TYR A 61 -18.34 -0.42 30.55
C TYR A 61 -19.38 -1.01 29.61
N SER A 62 -20.65 -0.86 30.01
CA SER A 62 -21.79 -1.02 29.08
C SER A 62 -21.84 0.17 28.12
N LEU A 63 -22.48 0.02 26.95
CA LEU A 63 -22.66 1.11 25.98
C LEU A 63 -23.32 2.35 26.60
N THR A 64 -24.30 2.15 27.47
CA THR A 64 -25.02 3.22 28.16
C THR A 64 -24.15 3.93 29.19
N ASP A 65 -23.36 3.18 29.96
CA ASP A 65 -22.43 3.75 30.94
C ASP A 65 -21.23 4.42 30.30
N PHE A 66 -20.85 3.99 29.10
CA PHE A 66 -19.80 4.62 28.31
C PHE A 66 -20.26 6.00 27.80
N LEU A 67 -21.48 6.11 27.28
CA LEU A 67 -22.03 7.37 26.76
C LEU A 67 -22.41 8.38 27.86
N SER A 68 -22.59 7.94 29.11
CA SER A 68 -22.85 8.84 30.24
C SER A 68 -21.59 9.56 30.74
N ARG A 69 -20.40 9.13 30.32
CA ARG A 69 -19.13 9.73 30.74
C ARG A 69 -18.91 11.07 30.02
N PRO A 70 -18.70 12.18 30.74
CA PRO A 70 -18.56 13.50 30.14
C PRO A 70 -17.35 13.60 29.20
N ILE A 71 -16.25 12.91 29.50
CA ILE A 71 -15.06 12.92 28.64
C ILE A 71 -15.32 12.27 27.28
N VAL A 72 -16.17 11.24 27.22
CA VAL A 72 -16.54 10.55 25.98
C VAL A 72 -17.38 11.47 25.11
N LEU A 73 -18.35 12.17 25.69
CA LEU A 73 -19.20 13.11 24.97
C LEU A 73 -18.40 14.29 24.42
N ILE A 74 -17.44 14.83 25.19
CA ILE A 74 -16.55 15.90 24.73
C ILE A 74 -15.69 15.42 23.55
N LEU A 75 -15.05 14.25 23.66
CA LEU A 75 -14.24 13.68 22.58
C LEU A 75 -15.07 13.40 21.33
N LEU A 76 -16.28 12.83 21.50
CA LEU A 76 -17.21 12.57 20.40
C LEU A 76 -17.61 13.88 19.70
N ALA A 77 -17.94 14.93 20.46
CA ALA A 77 -18.27 16.24 19.91
C ALA A 77 -17.09 16.83 19.11
N VAL A 78 -15.86 16.75 19.62
CA VAL A 78 -14.65 17.22 18.91
C VAL A 78 -14.43 16.46 17.61
N VAL A 79 -14.58 15.13 17.63
CA VAL A 79 -14.46 14.30 16.41
C VAL A 79 -15.51 14.71 15.37
N LEU A 80 -16.77 14.87 15.77
CA LEU A 80 -17.84 15.28 14.88
C LEU A 80 -17.62 16.69 14.30
N LEU A 81 -17.09 17.62 15.11
CA LEU A 81 -16.74 18.97 14.65
C LEU A 81 -15.61 18.95 13.61
N ILE A 82 -14.55 18.19 13.85
CA ILE A 82 -13.42 18.06 12.91
C ILE A 82 -13.89 17.41 11.60
N LEU A 83 -14.68 16.33 11.68
CA LEU A 83 -15.24 15.67 10.50
C LEU A 83 -16.17 16.62 9.71
N GLY A 84 -17.06 17.33 10.40
CA GLY A 84 -17.96 18.31 9.77
C GLY A 84 -17.20 19.45 9.10
N ALA A 85 -16.18 20.00 9.77
CA ALA A 85 -15.32 21.05 9.21
C ALA A 85 -14.53 20.55 7.98
N SER A 86 -13.97 19.34 8.06
CA SER A 86 -13.23 18.71 6.95
C SER A 86 -14.13 18.49 5.73
N ILE A 87 -15.33 17.94 5.92
CA ILE A 87 -16.31 17.74 4.85
C ILE A 87 -16.69 19.09 4.23
N LYS A 88 -16.97 20.11 5.06
CA LYS A 88 -17.30 21.45 4.57
C LYS A 88 -16.15 22.06 3.75
N GLN A 89 -14.92 21.95 4.23
CA GLN A 89 -13.72 22.42 3.52
C GLN A 89 -13.53 21.69 2.18
N GLN A 90 -13.82 20.40 2.13
CA GLN A 90 -13.72 19.60 0.91
C GLN A 90 -14.81 19.98 -0.10
N MET A 91 -16.02 20.32 0.36
CA MET A 91 -17.10 20.83 -0.50
C MET A 91 -16.83 22.25 -1.02
N THR A 92 -16.12 23.09 -0.26
CA THR A 92 -15.77 24.46 -0.69
C THR A 92 -14.49 24.55 -1.51
N LYS A 93 -13.69 23.48 -1.61
CA LYS A 93 -12.61 23.35 -2.60
C LYS A 93 -13.19 23.19 -4.01
N ILE A 94 -13.79 24.24 -4.55
CA ILE A 94 -14.16 24.36 -5.96
C ILE A 94 -13.53 25.65 -6.47
N ALA A 95 -12.32 25.53 -7.01
CA ALA A 95 -11.67 26.54 -7.83
C ALA A 95 -10.49 25.92 -8.60
N GLY A 96 -10.78 24.87 -9.38
CA GLY A 96 -9.89 24.42 -10.46
C GLY A 96 -10.37 24.99 -11.79
N ASN A 97 -9.47 25.18 -12.75
CA ASN A 97 -9.82 25.58 -14.11
C ASN A 97 -10.86 24.60 -14.70
N PRO A 98 -11.99 25.04 -15.28
CA PRO A 98 -13.04 24.14 -15.79
C PRO A 98 -12.53 23.03 -16.73
N GLU A 99 -11.55 23.37 -17.58
CA GLU A 99 -10.94 22.40 -18.50
C GLU A 99 -10.17 21.27 -17.80
N GLU A 100 -9.61 21.53 -16.62
CA GLU A 100 -8.87 20.55 -15.83
C GLU A 100 -9.83 19.56 -15.16
N ILE A 101 -10.96 20.05 -14.66
CA ILE A 101 -12.02 19.24 -14.06
C ILE A 101 -12.61 18.28 -15.10
N ASP A 102 -12.80 18.73 -16.34
CA ASP A 102 -13.32 17.88 -17.42
C ASP A 102 -12.35 16.77 -17.83
N ARG A 103 -11.04 17.04 -17.83
CA ARG A 103 -10.02 16.00 -18.07
C ARG A 103 -9.97 14.97 -16.94
N ILE A 104 -10.10 15.40 -15.68
CA ILE A 104 -10.16 14.48 -14.53
C ILE A 104 -11.46 13.67 -14.56
N ARG A 105 -12.58 14.27 -14.99
CA ARG A 105 -13.86 13.56 -15.16
C ARG A 105 -13.77 12.42 -16.17
N GLN A 106 -12.90 12.52 -17.19
CA GLN A 106 -12.69 11.44 -18.15
C GLN A 106 -11.97 10.22 -17.53
N THR A 107 -11.15 10.39 -16.49
CA THR A 107 -10.46 9.28 -15.80
C THR A 107 -11.26 8.67 -14.65
N ARG A 108 -12.53 9.09 -14.48
CA ARG A 108 -13.49 8.59 -13.49
C ARG A 108 -13.59 7.07 -13.38
N PRO A 109 -13.67 6.25 -14.45
CA PRO A 109 -13.74 4.79 -14.29
C PRO A 109 -12.51 4.22 -13.60
N THR A 110 -11.32 4.79 -13.87
CA THR A 110 -10.06 4.38 -13.25
C THR A 110 -9.99 4.78 -11.78
N GLN A 111 -10.56 5.94 -11.42
CA GLN A 111 -10.64 6.41 -10.02
C GLN A 111 -11.56 5.55 -9.15
N LEU A 112 -12.59 4.92 -9.73
CA LEU A 112 -13.51 4.04 -9.00
C LEU A 112 -12.86 2.73 -8.55
N VAL A 113 -11.79 2.29 -9.22
CA VAL A 113 -11.17 0.97 -8.99
C VAL A 113 -10.65 0.83 -7.56
N LEU A 114 -9.89 1.80 -7.06
CA LEU A 114 -9.29 1.71 -5.72
C LEU A 114 -10.34 1.70 -4.58
N PRO A 115 -11.29 2.66 -4.50
CA PRO A 115 -12.35 2.61 -3.50
C PRO A 115 -13.24 1.37 -3.63
N ALA A 116 -13.51 0.87 -4.85
CA ALA A 116 -14.26 -0.36 -5.05
C ALA A 116 -13.52 -1.58 -4.52
N LEU A 117 -12.21 -1.69 -4.80
CA LEU A 117 -11.37 -2.77 -4.28
C LEU A 117 -11.31 -2.73 -2.75
N LEU A 118 -11.15 -1.55 -2.15
CA LEU A 118 -11.18 -1.38 -0.70
C LEU A 118 -12.55 -1.74 -0.11
N ALA A 119 -13.66 -1.36 -0.77
CA ALA A 119 -15.00 -1.74 -0.34
C ALA A 119 -15.20 -3.25 -0.35
N VAL A 120 -14.75 -3.95 -1.42
CA VAL A 120 -14.77 -5.42 -1.49
C VAL A 120 -13.90 -6.02 -0.39
N PHE A 121 -12.71 -5.49 -0.14
CA PHE A 121 -11.83 -5.94 0.94
C PHE A 121 -12.49 -5.81 2.32
N PHE A 122 -13.10 -4.66 2.63
CA PHE A 122 -13.80 -4.46 3.90
C PHE A 122 -15.06 -5.34 4.01
N ALA A 123 -15.82 -5.52 2.92
CA ALA A 123 -16.97 -6.41 2.91
C ALA A 123 -16.57 -7.87 3.13
N ALA A 124 -15.49 -8.33 2.49
CA ALA A 124 -14.92 -9.65 2.69
C ALA A 124 -14.43 -9.84 4.13
N ALA A 125 -13.76 -8.84 4.71
CA ALA A 125 -13.34 -8.86 6.11
C ALA A 125 -14.54 -8.99 7.07
N LEU A 126 -15.60 -8.20 6.87
CA LEU A 126 -16.83 -8.31 7.66
C LEU A 126 -17.52 -9.67 7.50
N TRP A 127 -17.43 -10.27 6.32
CA TRP A 127 -17.96 -11.60 6.07
C TRP A 127 -17.16 -12.69 6.80
N MET A 128 -15.83 -12.64 6.75
CA MET A 128 -14.95 -13.58 7.44
C MET A 128 -15.08 -13.53 8.96
N VAL A 129 -15.43 -12.37 9.53
CA VAL A 129 -15.44 -12.20 10.99
C VAL A 129 -16.72 -12.79 11.63
N LYS A 130 -17.72 -13.19 10.83
CA LYS A 130 -19.02 -13.73 11.30
C LYS A 130 -18.96 -15.02 12.11
N ASP A 131 -17.85 -15.73 12.09
CA ASP A 131 -17.67 -16.98 12.85
C ASP A 131 -16.79 -16.80 14.10
N LEU A 132 -16.19 -15.62 14.29
CA LEU A 132 -15.35 -15.35 15.47
C LEU A 132 -16.15 -15.18 16.76
N GLN A 133 -15.52 -15.46 17.90
CA GLN A 133 -16.07 -15.15 19.22
C GLN A 133 -16.41 -13.64 19.35
N PRO A 134 -17.41 -13.26 20.16
CA PRO A 134 -17.88 -11.87 20.26
C PRO A 134 -16.77 -10.85 20.53
N LEU A 135 -15.81 -11.17 21.42
CA LEU A 135 -14.66 -10.31 21.69
C LEU A 135 -13.74 -10.18 20.48
N GLY A 136 -13.36 -11.29 19.84
CA GLY A 136 -12.51 -11.28 18.65
C GLY A 136 -13.15 -10.58 17.45
N ARG A 137 -14.49 -10.50 17.40
CA ARG A 137 -15.23 -9.85 16.32
C ARG A 137 -15.33 -8.33 16.46
N MET A 138 -15.34 -7.78 17.67
CA MET A 138 -15.69 -6.37 17.88
C MET A 138 -14.77 -5.40 17.11
N PHE A 139 -13.46 -5.54 17.25
CA PHE A 139 -12.52 -4.61 16.62
C PHE A 139 -12.56 -4.68 15.08
N PRO A 140 -12.43 -5.86 14.44
CA PRO A 140 -12.55 -5.97 12.98
C PRO A 140 -13.91 -5.52 12.45
N MET A 141 -15.00 -5.72 13.22
CA MET A 141 -16.34 -5.32 12.82
C MET A 141 -16.51 -3.80 12.80
N VAL A 142 -16.02 -3.09 13.83
CA VAL A 142 -16.09 -1.62 13.87
C VAL A 142 -15.18 -1.02 12.81
N ALA A 143 -13.94 -1.50 12.69
CA ALA A 143 -12.99 -1.03 11.70
C ALA A 143 -13.49 -1.27 10.26
N GLY A 144 -13.99 -2.49 9.98
CA GLY A 144 -14.55 -2.85 8.68
C GLY A 144 -15.83 -2.09 8.36
N GLY A 145 -16.71 -1.87 9.34
CA GLY A 145 -17.95 -1.11 9.17
C GLY A 145 -17.69 0.37 8.83
N VAL A 146 -16.81 1.03 9.59
CA VAL A 146 -16.42 2.42 9.33
C VAL A 146 -15.70 2.54 7.99
N GLY A 147 -14.77 1.61 7.68
CA GLY A 147 -14.07 1.56 6.41
C GLY A 147 -15.01 1.37 5.21
N LEU A 148 -15.97 0.45 5.32
CA LEU A 148 -16.97 0.21 4.28
C LEU A 148 -17.89 1.41 4.09
N ALA A 149 -18.34 2.05 5.16
CA ALA A 149 -19.14 3.27 5.09
C ALA A 149 -18.37 4.41 4.39
N ALA A 150 -17.11 4.63 4.76
CA ALA A 150 -16.26 5.62 4.09
C ALA A 150 -16.08 5.31 2.59
N CYS A 151 -15.83 4.05 2.23
CA CYS A 151 -15.73 3.64 0.83
C CYS A 151 -17.05 3.85 0.08
N ALA A 152 -18.19 3.54 0.71
CA ALA A 152 -19.52 3.76 0.12
C ALA A 152 -19.78 5.26 -0.12
N VAL A 153 -19.40 6.14 0.81
CA VAL A 153 -19.52 7.59 0.62
C VAL A 153 -18.66 8.05 -0.56
N ILE A 154 -17.41 7.60 -0.67
CA ILE A 154 -16.51 7.96 -1.79
C ILE A 154 -17.07 7.44 -3.12
N LEU A 155 -17.53 6.19 -3.17
CA LEU A 155 -18.15 5.61 -4.37
C LEU A 155 -19.42 6.37 -4.78
N LEU A 156 -20.23 6.81 -3.83
CA LEU A 156 -21.42 7.64 -4.11
C LEU A 156 -21.04 9.04 -4.59
N GLN A 157 -20.03 9.68 -4.00
CA GLN A 157 -19.55 10.99 -4.46
C GLN A 157 -18.97 10.91 -5.86
N LEU A 158 -18.15 9.89 -6.12
CA LEU A 158 -17.55 9.64 -7.43
C LEU A 158 -18.60 9.18 -8.44
N GLY A 159 -19.62 8.42 -8.02
CA GLY A 159 -20.81 8.01 -8.78
C GLY A 159 -21.81 9.14 -9.07
N ARG A 160 -21.80 10.21 -8.29
CA ARG A 160 -22.50 11.48 -8.56
C ARG A 160 -21.67 12.48 -9.36
N GLY A 161 -20.37 12.22 -9.54
CA GLY A 161 -19.47 13.10 -10.27
C GLY A 161 -19.19 14.41 -9.52
N ALA A 162 -19.17 14.35 -8.19
CA ALA A 162 -18.90 15.49 -7.33
C ALA A 162 -17.47 15.99 -7.58
N PRO A 163 -17.26 17.29 -7.88
CA PRO A 163 -15.94 17.83 -8.19
C PRO A 163 -14.96 17.73 -7.01
N SER A 164 -15.46 17.69 -5.77
CA SER A 164 -14.67 17.56 -4.54
C SER A 164 -14.01 16.18 -4.33
N ALA A 165 -14.44 15.16 -5.08
CA ALA A 165 -13.94 13.78 -4.97
C ALA A 165 -13.10 13.34 -6.19
N LEU A 166 -13.01 14.19 -7.21
CA LEU A 166 -12.28 13.93 -8.44
C LEU A 166 -10.82 14.37 -8.26
N GLU A 167 -9.91 13.41 -8.14
CA GLU A 167 -8.48 13.70 -8.04
C GLU A 167 -7.67 12.66 -8.83
N ASP A 168 -6.93 13.12 -9.84
CA ASP A 168 -5.99 12.30 -10.60
C ASP A 168 -4.70 13.10 -10.84
N SER A 169 -3.69 12.81 -10.03
CA SER A 169 -2.39 13.48 -10.11
C SER A 169 -1.63 13.20 -11.41
N HIS A 170 -2.08 12.22 -12.22
CA HIS A 170 -1.54 11.98 -13.56
C HIS A 170 -2.01 13.04 -14.58
N VAL A 171 -3.16 13.69 -14.32
CA VAL A 171 -3.72 14.73 -15.20
C VAL A 171 -3.22 16.12 -14.79
N THR A 172 -3.08 16.36 -13.49
CA THR A 172 -2.71 17.66 -12.91
C THR A 172 -1.21 17.82 -12.64
N GLY A 173 -0.45 16.73 -12.58
CA GLY A 173 0.97 16.73 -12.26
C GLY A 173 1.91 17.12 -13.42
N PRO A 174 3.22 17.29 -13.14
CA PRO A 174 4.22 17.54 -14.17
C PRO A 174 4.21 16.41 -15.21
N ARG A 175 4.22 16.76 -16.50
CA ARG A 175 4.35 15.77 -17.58
C ARG A 175 5.76 15.20 -17.57
N TYR A 176 5.93 14.02 -17.01
CA TYR A 176 7.16 13.25 -17.15
C TYR A 176 7.22 12.61 -18.53
N SER A 177 8.42 12.54 -19.12
CA SER A 177 8.65 11.96 -20.46
C SER A 177 8.44 10.44 -20.52
N VAL A 178 8.50 9.78 -19.37
CA VAL A 178 8.31 8.33 -19.22
C VAL A 178 6.96 8.02 -18.59
N SER A 179 6.25 7.06 -19.18
CA SER A 179 4.96 6.59 -18.67
C SER A 179 5.12 5.99 -17.27
N PHE A 180 4.21 6.35 -16.37
CA PHE A 180 4.15 5.79 -15.02
C PHE A 180 4.15 4.25 -15.02
N TRP A 181 3.39 3.65 -15.94
CA TRP A 181 3.27 2.20 -16.07
C TRP A 181 4.56 1.53 -16.51
N HIS A 182 5.39 2.22 -17.29
CA HIS A 182 6.69 1.71 -17.73
C HIS A 182 7.64 1.58 -16.54
N THR A 183 7.71 2.61 -15.69
CA THR A 183 8.50 2.56 -14.45
C THR A 183 7.98 1.50 -13.48
N ALA A 184 6.66 1.38 -13.35
CA ALA A 184 6.03 0.35 -12.51
C ALA A 184 6.32 -1.08 -13.02
N ALA A 185 6.29 -1.30 -14.34
CA ALA A 185 6.59 -2.60 -14.95
C ALA A 185 8.03 -3.03 -14.65
N TRP A 186 9.00 -2.13 -14.74
CA TRP A 186 10.38 -2.42 -14.35
C TRP A 186 10.52 -2.74 -12.86
N LEU A 187 9.82 -2.03 -11.98
CA LEU A 187 9.82 -2.35 -10.55
C LEU A 187 9.27 -3.75 -10.26
N ILE A 188 8.16 -4.11 -10.92
CA ILE A 188 7.55 -5.44 -10.81
C ILE A 188 8.50 -6.50 -11.38
N ALA A 189 9.11 -6.25 -12.53
CA ALA A 189 10.08 -7.16 -13.16
C ALA A 189 11.30 -7.40 -12.26
N ALA A 190 11.79 -6.38 -11.55
CA ALA A 190 12.87 -6.50 -10.58
C ALA A 190 12.49 -7.48 -9.46
N VAL A 191 11.32 -7.26 -8.87
CA VAL A 191 10.81 -8.10 -7.79
C VAL A 191 10.59 -9.54 -8.25
N LEU A 192 9.94 -9.75 -9.39
CA LEU A 192 9.70 -11.08 -9.93
C LEU A 192 11.00 -11.83 -10.26
N SER A 193 11.99 -11.13 -10.83
CA SER A 193 13.30 -11.73 -11.13
C SER A 193 13.99 -12.23 -9.86
N ILE A 194 13.96 -11.44 -8.79
CA ILE A 194 14.52 -11.81 -7.48
C ILE A 194 13.73 -12.97 -6.85
N ALA A 195 12.40 -12.93 -6.91
CA ALA A 195 11.56 -14.00 -6.34
C ALA A 195 11.76 -15.35 -7.06
N CYS A 196 11.85 -15.34 -8.39
CA CYS A 196 12.03 -16.56 -9.17
C CYS A 196 13.45 -17.13 -9.06
N PHE A 197 14.47 -16.31 -9.29
CA PHE A 197 15.86 -16.77 -9.45
C PHE A 197 16.73 -16.59 -8.20
N GLY A 198 16.22 -15.94 -7.15
CA GLY A 198 16.97 -15.60 -5.95
C GLY A 198 17.66 -14.26 -6.07
N PHE A 199 18.18 -13.73 -4.96
CA PHE A 199 18.71 -12.37 -4.93
C PHE A 199 19.86 -12.14 -5.92
N PHE A 200 20.86 -13.03 -5.95
CA PHE A 200 22.04 -12.84 -6.81
C PHE A 200 21.71 -12.97 -8.30
N ALA A 201 21.10 -14.09 -8.71
CA ALA A 201 20.77 -14.33 -10.11
C ALA A 201 19.65 -13.39 -10.59
N GLY A 202 18.64 -13.13 -9.76
CA GLY A 202 17.54 -12.23 -10.09
C GLY A 202 17.97 -10.78 -10.24
N ALA A 203 18.83 -10.26 -9.35
CA ALA A 203 19.38 -8.92 -9.49
C ALA A 203 20.30 -8.80 -10.71
N ALA A 204 21.12 -9.82 -11.00
CA ALA A 204 21.98 -9.86 -12.18
C ALA A 204 21.17 -9.83 -13.48
N LEU A 205 20.14 -10.68 -13.59
CA LEU A 205 19.23 -10.75 -14.74
C LEU A 205 18.48 -9.43 -14.92
N PHE A 206 17.93 -8.88 -13.84
CA PHE A 206 17.23 -7.60 -13.90
C PHE A 206 18.15 -6.47 -14.36
N MET A 207 19.36 -6.38 -13.80
CA MET A 207 20.33 -5.36 -14.18
C MET A 207 20.76 -5.50 -15.64
N ALA A 208 21.00 -6.73 -16.10
CA ALA A 208 21.31 -7.01 -17.49
C ALA A 208 20.18 -6.56 -18.43
N ALA A 209 18.94 -6.94 -18.10
CA ALA A 209 17.74 -6.57 -18.85
C ALA A 209 17.55 -5.05 -18.89
N PHE A 210 17.68 -4.38 -17.74
CA PHE A 210 17.51 -2.94 -17.61
C PHE A 210 18.55 -2.15 -18.42
N LEU A 211 19.83 -2.51 -18.31
CA LEU A 211 20.90 -1.82 -19.05
C LEU A 211 20.81 -2.08 -20.58
N THR A 212 20.33 -3.25 -20.99
CA THR A 212 20.20 -3.58 -22.42
C THR A 212 19.01 -2.87 -23.05
N VAL A 213 17.85 -2.86 -22.37
CA VAL A 213 16.60 -2.35 -22.94
C VAL A 213 16.46 -0.84 -22.74
N GLU A 214 16.67 -0.34 -21.52
CA GLU A 214 16.42 1.07 -21.19
C GLU A 214 17.64 1.93 -21.51
N ALA A 215 18.83 1.49 -21.11
CA ALA A 215 20.06 2.26 -21.33
C ALA A 215 20.67 2.02 -22.72
N ARG A 216 20.18 1.04 -23.50
CA ARG A 216 20.74 0.61 -24.80
C ARG A 216 22.27 0.47 -24.75
N ALA A 217 22.77 -0.03 -23.62
CA ALA A 217 24.20 -0.11 -23.36
C ALA A 217 24.85 -1.18 -24.22
N LYS A 218 26.14 -0.99 -24.52
CA LYS A 218 26.95 -1.99 -25.22
C LYS A 218 27.10 -3.24 -24.32
N PRO A 219 27.15 -4.45 -24.88
CA PRO A 219 27.14 -5.70 -24.11
C PRO A 219 28.28 -5.82 -23.10
N TRP A 220 29.45 -5.21 -23.37
CA TRP A 220 30.57 -5.17 -22.42
C TRP A 220 30.29 -4.29 -21.19
N ALA A 221 29.56 -3.18 -21.37
CA ALA A 221 29.19 -2.29 -20.27
C ALA A 221 28.10 -2.94 -19.41
N VAL A 222 27.20 -3.71 -20.02
CA VAL A 222 26.22 -4.55 -19.31
C VAL A 222 26.95 -5.59 -18.45
N ALA A 223 27.90 -6.33 -19.03
CA ALA A 223 28.67 -7.35 -18.31
C ALA A 223 29.45 -6.75 -17.13
N LEU A 224 30.13 -5.61 -17.32
CA LEU A 224 30.83 -4.92 -16.24
C LEU A 224 29.88 -4.45 -15.13
N GLY A 225 28.71 -3.91 -15.50
CA GLY A 225 27.71 -3.48 -14.52
C GLY A 225 27.18 -4.64 -13.68
N VAL A 226 26.91 -5.79 -14.30
CA VAL A 226 26.46 -7.01 -13.62
C VAL A 226 27.57 -7.56 -12.72
N VAL A 227 28.81 -7.66 -13.19
CA VAL A 227 29.94 -8.15 -12.38
C VAL A 227 30.20 -7.22 -11.19
N SER A 228 30.14 -5.91 -11.41
CA SER A 228 30.34 -4.91 -10.36
C SER A 228 29.29 -5.03 -9.26
N ILE A 229 28.00 -5.12 -9.62
CA ILE A 229 26.93 -5.14 -8.63
C ILE A 229 26.93 -6.46 -7.83
N ILE A 230 27.17 -7.60 -8.49
CA ILE A 230 27.33 -8.89 -7.82
C ILE A 230 28.55 -8.87 -6.91
N GLY A 231 29.69 -8.36 -7.38
CA GLY A 231 30.92 -8.28 -6.60
C GLY A 231 30.77 -7.44 -5.33
N VAL A 232 30.12 -6.28 -5.44
CA VAL A 232 29.78 -5.45 -4.28
C VAL A 232 28.86 -6.20 -3.31
N TYR A 233 27.83 -6.88 -3.82
CA TYR A 233 26.93 -7.64 -2.95
C TYR A 233 27.64 -8.80 -2.24
N LEU A 234 28.45 -9.59 -2.94
CA LEU A 234 29.23 -10.67 -2.32
C LEU A 234 30.19 -10.14 -1.26
N PHE A 235 30.83 -8.99 -1.51
CA PHE A 235 31.68 -8.34 -0.52
C PHE A 235 30.89 -7.92 0.73
N LEU A 236 29.70 -7.34 0.57
CA LEU A 236 28.84 -6.96 1.69
C LEU A 236 28.31 -8.18 2.45
N THR A 237 27.93 -9.25 1.75
CA THR A 237 27.51 -10.54 2.33
C THR A 237 28.63 -11.15 3.15
N TYR A 238 29.87 -11.16 2.62
CA TYR A 238 31.05 -11.64 3.34
C TYR A 238 31.31 -10.84 4.63
N GLN A 239 31.25 -9.50 4.55
CA GLN A 239 31.49 -8.65 5.72
C GLN A 239 30.38 -8.73 6.77
N SER A 240 29.13 -8.91 6.33
CA SER A 240 27.98 -8.96 7.23
C SER A 240 27.68 -10.36 7.78
N GLY A 241 28.29 -11.42 7.22
CA GLY A 241 27.98 -12.81 7.57
C GLY A 241 26.51 -13.20 7.29
N THR A 242 25.84 -12.47 6.39
CA THR A 242 24.41 -12.66 6.12
C THR A 242 24.21 -13.56 4.90
N PHE A 243 23.17 -14.38 4.92
CA PHE A 243 22.72 -15.15 3.76
C PHE A 243 21.46 -14.50 3.21
N LEU A 244 21.43 -14.27 1.90
CA LEU A 244 20.32 -13.66 1.18
C LEU A 244 19.35 -14.75 0.70
N PRO A 245 18.07 -14.42 0.47
CA PRO A 245 17.05 -15.42 0.15
C PRO A 245 17.33 -16.14 -1.17
N ASP A 246 17.17 -17.47 -1.10
CA ASP A 246 17.18 -18.35 -2.26
C ASP A 246 15.88 -18.20 -3.06
N GLY A 247 15.99 -18.26 -4.38
CA GLY A 247 14.84 -18.15 -5.27
C GLY A 247 13.96 -19.38 -5.21
N TRP A 248 12.71 -19.25 -5.67
CA TRP A 248 11.79 -20.40 -5.78
C TRP A 248 12.38 -21.54 -6.61
N VAL A 249 13.13 -21.21 -7.66
CA VAL A 249 13.79 -22.20 -8.53
C VAL A 249 14.87 -22.99 -7.79
N LEU A 250 15.56 -22.38 -6.83
CA LEU A 250 16.55 -23.06 -5.99
C LEU A 250 15.87 -23.86 -4.88
N SER A 251 14.79 -23.35 -4.28
CA SER A 251 14.02 -24.08 -3.24
C SER A 251 13.30 -25.34 -3.72
N LEU A 252 13.15 -25.53 -5.05
CA LEU A 252 12.61 -26.75 -5.65
C LEU A 252 13.67 -27.84 -5.79
N ASN A 253 14.93 -27.56 -5.45
CA ASN A 253 15.99 -28.54 -5.45
C ASN A 253 15.82 -29.45 -4.21
N PRO A 254 15.53 -30.75 -4.38
CA PRO A 254 15.28 -31.66 -3.25
C PRO A 254 16.51 -31.93 -2.35
N TRP A 255 17.66 -31.33 -2.66
CA TRP A 255 18.93 -31.54 -1.99
C TRP A 255 19.25 -30.52 -0.89
N ASP A 256 18.45 -29.46 -0.72
CA ASP A 256 18.71 -28.39 0.26
C ASP A 256 18.17 -28.69 1.68
N TYR A 257 17.71 -29.92 1.93
CA TYR A 257 17.23 -30.40 3.24
C TYR A 257 18.25 -31.26 4.03
N PHE A 258 19.52 -31.29 3.63
CA PHE A 258 20.59 -31.99 4.35
C PHE A 258 21.70 -31.06 4.81
#